data_AF-A0A7K0D9Q7-F1
#
_entry.id   AF-A0A7K0D9Q7-F1
#
_cell.length_a   1.000
_cell.length_b   1.000
_cell.length_c   1.000
_cell.angle_alpha   90.00
_cell.angle_beta   90.00
_cell.angle_gamma   90.00
#
_symmetry.space_group_name_H-M   'P 1'
#
loop_
_entity.id
_entity.type
_entity.pdbx_description
1 polymer ?
#
loop_
_entity_poly.entity_id
_entity_poly.type
_entity_poly.pdbx_seq_one_letter_code
_entity_poly.pdbx_strand_id
1 'polypeptide(L)'
;MGAITLVGAAAVFAAAGTAAAYDTPCGRYYCSCDDLFRTPTEADAYTTNRPVVVGPYGRSRIYCHDDAGRLDAWQLGPGDQQHQLYSVTTLTNSATGKIYVWNPNWSYNFRNIP
;
A
#
# COMPACT_ATOMS: atom_id res chain seq x y z
N MET A 1 -28.97 27.82 41.36
CA MET A 1 -29.11 28.21 39.94
C MET A 1 -27.75 28.71 39.49
N GLY A 2 -27.16 28.08 38.47
CA GLY A 2 -25.84 28.43 37.97
C GLY A 2 -25.43 27.46 36.88
N ALA A 3 -25.87 27.72 35.66
CA ALA A 3 -25.49 26.95 34.48
C ALA A 3 -24.06 27.35 34.07
N ILE A 4 -23.13 26.40 34.07
CA ILE A 4 -21.81 26.58 33.47
C ILE A 4 -21.89 25.98 32.06
N THR A 5 -22.03 26.85 31.07
CA THR A 5 -21.98 26.50 29.66
C THR A 5 -20.52 26.34 29.27
N LEU A 6 -20.05 25.10 29.09
CA LEU A 6 -18.77 24.81 28.44
C LEU A 6 -18.98 24.85 26.92
N VAL A 7 -18.75 26.02 26.34
CA VAL A 7 -18.49 26.19 24.91
C VAL A 7 -16.98 26.08 24.74
N GLY A 8 -16.48 25.11 23.97
CA GLY A 8 -15.05 25.10 23.68
C GLY A 8 -14.53 23.87 22.97
N ALA A 9 -14.50 23.97 21.64
CA ALA A 9 -13.59 23.30 20.73
C ALA A 9 -13.55 21.77 20.78
N ALA A 10 -14.35 21.15 19.90
CA ALA A 10 -13.98 19.87 19.32
C ALA A 10 -12.59 20.04 18.68
N ALA A 11 -11.56 19.54 19.37
CA ALA A 11 -10.27 19.27 18.75
C ALA A 11 -10.55 18.23 17.67
N VAL A 12 -10.76 18.70 16.44
CA VAL A 12 -10.65 17.86 15.27
C VAL A 12 -9.19 17.44 15.28
N PHE A 13 -8.92 16.25 15.82
CA PHE A 13 -7.71 15.52 15.54
C PHE A 13 -7.75 15.21 14.05
N ALA A 14 -7.40 16.21 13.23
CA ALA A 14 -6.88 15.96 11.92
C ALA A 14 -5.57 15.22 12.17
N ALA A 15 -5.68 13.90 12.30
CA ALA A 15 -4.63 13.02 11.85
C ALA A 15 -4.47 13.34 10.37
N ALA A 16 -3.69 14.38 10.07
CA ALA A 16 -2.89 14.42 8.89
C ALA A 16 -2.04 13.17 9.00
N GLY A 17 -2.60 12.06 8.53
CA GLY A 17 -1.82 10.91 8.13
C GLY A 17 -0.87 11.52 7.13
N THR A 18 0.34 11.81 7.58
CA THR A 18 1.47 11.88 6.69
C THR A 18 1.43 10.53 6.01
N ALA A 19 0.82 10.50 4.82
CA ALA A 19 1.17 9.52 3.84
C ALA A 19 2.66 9.74 3.71
N ALA A 20 3.44 8.95 4.45
CA ALA A 20 4.82 8.74 4.11
C ALA A 20 4.71 8.24 2.68
N ALA A 21 4.95 9.14 1.73
CA ALA A 21 5.18 8.76 0.35
C ALA A 21 6.19 7.64 0.48
N TYR A 22 5.83 6.46 -0.01
CA TYR A 22 6.79 5.37 -0.01
C TYR A 22 7.98 5.92 -0.76
N ASP A 23 9.15 5.86 -0.12
CA ASP A 23 10.42 6.22 -0.75
C ASP A 23 10.72 5.13 -1.79
N THR A 24 9.90 5.14 -2.83
CA THR A 24 10.08 4.34 -4.03
C THR A 24 11.13 5.12 -4.82
N PRO A 25 12.24 4.48 -5.21
CA PRO A 25 13.30 5.15 -5.97
C PRO A 25 12.88 5.61 -7.39
N CYS A 26 11.57 5.70 -7.65
CA CYS A 26 10.94 5.62 -8.95
C CYS A 26 9.94 6.74 -9.21
N GLY A 27 9.45 7.38 -8.13
CA GLY A 27 8.44 8.43 -8.23
C GLY A 27 7.26 8.04 -9.11
N ARG A 28 7.00 8.84 -10.15
CA ARG A 28 5.87 8.67 -11.08
C ARG A 28 6.09 7.61 -12.16
N TYR A 29 7.21 6.89 -12.18
CA TYR A 29 7.44 5.83 -13.18
C TYR A 29 7.30 4.44 -12.58
N TYR A 30 6.79 3.49 -13.38
CA TYR A 30 6.76 2.08 -13.00
C TYR A 30 8.19 1.54 -12.86
N CYS A 31 8.51 1.00 -11.70
CA CYS A 31 9.81 0.38 -11.43
C CYS A 31 9.64 -0.87 -10.55
N SER A 32 10.67 -1.72 -10.51
CA SER A 32 10.71 -2.80 -9.51
C SER A 32 10.81 -2.21 -8.10
N CYS A 33 9.95 -2.71 -7.20
CA CYS A 33 9.85 -2.31 -5.80
C CYS A 33 9.70 -3.52 -4.87
N ASP A 34 10.17 -4.68 -5.33
CA ASP A 34 10.10 -5.99 -4.65
C ASP A 34 10.60 -5.94 -3.19
N ASP A 35 11.58 -5.08 -2.92
CA ASP A 35 12.23 -4.93 -1.62
C ASP A 35 11.47 -4.07 -0.61
N LEU A 36 10.45 -3.34 -1.06
CA LEU A 36 9.53 -2.65 -0.17
C LEU A 36 8.59 -3.64 0.52
N PHE A 37 8.22 -4.71 -0.17
CA PHE A 37 7.23 -5.66 0.31
C PHE A 37 7.83 -6.72 1.22
N ARG A 38 6.98 -7.24 2.09
CA ARG A 38 7.23 -8.43 2.91
C ARG A 38 6.23 -9.53 2.58
N THR A 39 6.64 -10.78 2.70
CA THR A 39 5.71 -11.92 2.61
C THR A 39 5.18 -12.28 4.00
N PRO A 40 3.95 -12.81 4.14
CA PRO A 40 3.36 -13.18 5.44
C PRO A 40 4.20 -14.12 6.30
N THR A 41 5.10 -14.87 5.66
CA THR A 41 5.99 -15.85 6.29
C THR A 41 7.32 -15.24 6.78
N GLU A 42 7.63 -13.99 6.44
CA GLU A 42 8.83 -13.31 6.93
C GLU A 42 8.66 -12.90 8.39
N ALA A 43 9.71 -13.04 9.19
CA ALA A 43 9.66 -12.78 10.63
C ALA A 43 9.36 -11.32 10.99
N ASP A 44 9.64 -10.39 10.08
CA ASP A 44 9.43 -8.94 10.23
C ASP A 44 8.19 -8.41 9.49
N ALA A 45 7.35 -9.30 8.94
CA ALA A 45 6.21 -8.93 8.08
C ALA A 45 5.19 -8.03 8.80
N TYR A 46 4.92 -8.29 10.08
CA TYR A 46 3.88 -7.60 10.86
C TYR A 46 4.42 -6.74 12.00
N THR A 47 5.74 -6.56 12.06
CA THR A 47 6.43 -5.78 13.10
C THR A 47 7.10 -4.54 12.53
N THR A 48 7.12 -4.41 11.21
CA THR A 48 7.64 -3.26 10.49
C THR A 48 6.49 -2.52 9.80
N ASN A 49 6.62 -1.21 9.59
CA ASN A 49 5.66 -0.43 8.81
C ASN A 49 5.78 -0.69 7.29
N ARG A 50 6.30 -1.86 6.91
CA ARG A 50 6.47 -2.26 5.52
C ARG A 50 5.19 -2.91 5.00
N PRO A 51 4.84 -2.72 3.72
CA PRO A 51 3.68 -3.37 3.15
C PRO A 51 3.88 -4.89 3.07
N VAL A 52 2.85 -5.66 3.40
CA VAL A 52 2.84 -7.12 3.28
C VAL A 52 2.08 -7.50 2.02
N VAL A 53 2.67 -8.31 1.15
CA VAL A 53 2.00 -8.84 -0.05
C VAL A 53 1.54 -10.28 0.15
N VAL A 54 0.24 -10.50 -0.07
CA VAL A 54 -0.38 -11.82 -0.07
C VAL A 54 -0.71 -12.18 -1.52
N GLY A 55 0.04 -13.12 -2.07
CA GLY A 55 -0.14 -13.53 -3.46
C GLY A 55 0.61 -14.81 -3.80
N PRO A 56 0.30 -15.41 -4.96
CA PRO A 56 0.86 -16.70 -5.37
C PRO A 56 2.37 -16.65 -5.69
N TYR A 57 2.94 -15.45 -5.89
CA TYR A 57 4.34 -15.26 -6.31
C TYR A 57 5.21 -14.58 -5.24
N GLY A 58 4.72 -14.50 -4.00
CA GLY A 58 5.42 -13.81 -2.91
C GLY A 58 5.67 -12.33 -3.25
N ARG A 59 6.89 -11.85 -2.99
CA ARG A 59 7.28 -10.45 -3.23
C ARG A 59 8.05 -10.19 -4.53
N SER A 60 8.11 -11.17 -5.43
CA SER A 60 8.87 -11.06 -6.68
C SER A 60 8.06 -10.38 -7.79
N ARG A 61 8.77 -9.68 -8.69
CA ARG A 61 8.24 -9.04 -9.91
C ARG A 61 7.09 -8.06 -9.62
N ILE A 62 7.15 -7.36 -8.50
CA ILE A 62 6.28 -6.28 -8.09
C ILE A 62 6.84 -4.97 -8.62
N TYR A 63 5.99 -4.26 -9.34
CA TYR A 63 6.24 -2.94 -9.86
C TYR A 63 5.37 -1.93 -9.17
N CYS A 64 5.96 -0.79 -8.79
CA CYS A 64 5.27 0.27 -8.10
C CYS A 64 5.27 1.54 -8.92
N HIS A 65 4.24 2.33 -8.68
CA HIS A 65 4.09 3.70 -9.14
C HIS A 65 3.53 4.52 -7.97
N ASP A 66 4.09 5.71 -7.73
CA ASP A 66 3.46 6.68 -6.83
C ASP A 66 2.46 7.53 -7.62
N ASP A 67 1.18 7.35 -7.31
CA ASP A 67 0.09 8.18 -7.81
C ASP A 67 -0.38 9.13 -6.70
N ALA A 68 0.12 10.38 -6.74
CA ALA A 68 -0.23 11.44 -5.80
C ALA A 68 -0.07 11.04 -4.31
N GLY A 69 1.03 10.37 -3.96
CA GLY A 69 1.30 9.91 -2.60
C GLY A 69 0.61 8.59 -2.23
N ARG A 70 -0.06 7.93 -3.20
CA ARG A 70 -0.57 6.57 -3.05
C ARG A 70 0.33 5.61 -3.79
N LEU A 71 0.75 4.56 -3.08
CA LEU A 71 1.46 3.44 -3.69
C LEU A 71 0.46 2.57 -4.45
N ASP A 72 0.53 2.65 -5.77
CA ASP A 72 -0.10 1.70 -6.67
C ASP A 72 0.92 0.63 -7.03
N ALA A 73 0.56 -0.64 -6.84
CA ALA A 73 1.48 -1.77 -6.95
C ALA A 73 0.87 -2.88 -7.79
N TRP A 74 1.70 -3.49 -8.63
CA TRP A 74 1.32 -4.47 -9.62
C TRP A 74 2.30 -5.63 -9.60
N GLN A 75 1.83 -6.87 -9.65
CA GLN A 75 2.69 -8.05 -9.72
C GLN A 75 2.58 -8.71 -11.08
N LEU A 76 3.73 -9.00 -11.68
CA LEU A 76 3.83 -9.65 -12.98
C LEU A 76 3.63 -11.18 -12.82
N GLY A 77 2.46 -11.64 -13.26
CA GLY A 77 2.09 -13.04 -13.32
C GLY A 77 2.66 -13.78 -14.55
N PRO A 78 2.16 -14.99 -14.81
CA PRO A 78 2.54 -15.79 -15.96
C PRO A 78 2.17 -15.09 -17.28
N GLY A 79 3.01 -15.22 -18.30
CA GLY A 79 2.75 -14.63 -19.62
C GLY A 79 2.82 -13.09 -19.64
N ASP A 80 3.57 -12.49 -18.70
CA ASP A 80 3.75 -11.04 -18.54
C ASP A 80 2.45 -10.26 -18.33
N GLN A 81 1.43 -10.91 -17.77
CA GLN A 81 0.21 -10.25 -17.32
C GLN A 81 0.47 -9.55 -15.98
N GLN A 82 0.16 -8.26 -15.89
CA GLN A 82 0.30 -7.51 -14.64
C GLN A 82 -1.01 -7.54 -13.88
N HIS A 83 -0.96 -7.96 -12.62
CA HIS A 83 -2.12 -8.03 -11.73
C HIS A 83 -2.01 -6.98 -10.66
N GLN A 84 -3.08 -6.22 -10.43
CA GLN A 84 -3.04 -5.20 -9.39
C GLN A 84 -2.96 -5.84 -8.01
N LEU A 85 -2.18 -5.23 -7.13
CA LEU A 85 -2.15 -5.53 -5.71
C LEU A 85 -3.06 -4.54 -4.98
N TYR A 86 -4.17 -5.00 -4.41
CA TYR A 86 -5.06 -4.13 -3.66
C TYR A 86 -4.63 -3.97 -2.22
N SER A 87 -4.53 -2.72 -1.78
CA SER A 87 -4.44 -2.41 -0.36
C SER A 87 -5.76 -2.77 0.34
N VAL A 88 -5.73 -3.78 1.21
CA VAL A 88 -6.83 -4.15 2.10
C VAL A 88 -6.81 -3.24 3.32
N THR A 89 -7.55 -2.14 3.23
CA THR A 89 -7.59 -1.10 4.26
C THR A 89 -8.09 -1.59 5.61
N THR A 90 -9.00 -2.57 5.63
CA THR A 90 -9.55 -3.16 6.87
C THR A 90 -8.51 -3.95 7.68
N LEU A 91 -7.45 -4.42 7.04
CA LEU A 91 -6.35 -5.14 7.70
C LEU A 91 -5.09 -4.28 7.86
N THR A 92 -5.18 -2.99 7.49
CA THR A 92 -4.07 -2.04 7.56
C THR A 92 -4.13 -1.27 8.87
N ASN A 93 -3.05 -1.30 9.65
CA ASN A 93 -2.89 -0.45 10.83
C ASN A 93 -1.41 -0.07 11.02
N SER A 94 -1.14 0.86 11.95
CA SER A 94 0.21 1.38 12.17
C SER A 94 1.21 0.35 12.72
N ALA A 95 0.73 -0.76 13.29
CA ALA A 95 1.57 -1.84 13.81
C ALA A 95 1.89 -2.90 12.75
N THR A 96 0.92 -3.29 11.92
CA THR A 96 1.04 -4.37 10.91
C THR A 96 1.45 -3.88 9.52
N GLY A 97 1.52 -2.57 9.30
CA GLY A 97 1.72 -2.01 7.97
C GLY A 97 0.49 -2.18 7.07
N LYS A 98 0.65 -1.89 5.77
CA LYS A 98 -0.43 -2.05 4.78
C LYS A 98 -0.42 -3.47 4.20
N ILE A 99 -1.58 -4.10 4.11
CA ILE A 99 -1.69 -5.42 3.47
C ILE A 99 -2.14 -5.26 2.03
N TYR A 100 -1.40 -5.85 1.11
CA TYR A 100 -1.64 -5.87 -0.32
C TYR A 100 -2.01 -7.29 -0.77
N VAL A 101 -3.12 -7.46 -1.48
CA VAL A 101 -3.57 -8.77 -1.94
C VAL A 101 -3.56 -8.81 -3.47
N TRP A 102 -3.01 -9.89 -4.02
CA TRP A 102 -2.97 -10.14 -5.44
C TRP A 102 -4.37 -10.36 -6.03
N ASN A 103 -4.71 -9.63 -7.09
CA ASN A 103 -6.00 -9.81 -7.76
C ASN A 103 -5.94 -10.75 -8.98
N PRO A 104 -6.61 -11.92 -8.94
CA PRO A 104 -6.75 -12.77 -10.12
C PRO A 104 -7.58 -12.14 -11.25
N ASN A 105 -8.56 -11.29 -10.91
CA ASN A 105 -9.61 -10.88 -11.84
C ASN A 105 -9.30 -9.62 -12.63
N TRP A 106 -8.26 -8.87 -12.24
CA TRP A 106 -7.89 -7.65 -12.93
C TRP A 106 -6.42 -7.74 -13.34
N SER A 107 -6.21 -8.14 -14.59
CA SER A 107 -4.92 -8.10 -15.26
C SER A 107 -4.90 -7.05 -16.36
N TYR A 108 -3.79 -6.32 -16.45
CA TYR A 108 -3.47 -5.42 -17.55
C TYR A 108 -2.26 -5.95 -18.31
N ASN A 109 -2.30 -5.80 -19.64
CA ASN A 109 -1.19 -6.13 -20.51
C ASN A 109 -0.56 -4.81 -20.99
N PHE A 110 0.48 -4.36 -20.29
CA PHE A 110 1.10 -3.05 -20.54
C PHE A 110 2.00 -2.98 -21.79
N ARG A 111 1.96 -3.98 -22.68
CA ARG A 111 2.57 -3.88 -24.03
C ARG A 111 2.01 -2.72 -24.89
N ASN A 112 1.01 -1.99 -24.40
CA ASN A 112 0.38 -0.84 -25.04
C ASN A 112 0.40 0.44 -24.16
N ILE A 113 1.38 0.63 -23.25
CA ILE A 113 1.65 2.00 -22.79
C ILE A 113 2.57 2.65 -23.84
N PRO A 114 2.15 3.76 -24.48
CA PRO A 114 3.01 4.51 -25.40
C PRO A 114 4.27 5.06 -24.72
#